data_AF-A0A7S0BAH8-F1
#
_entry.id   AF-A0A7S0BAH8-F1
#
_cell.length_a   1.000
_cell.length_b   1.000
_cell.length_c   1.000
_cell.angle_alpha   90.00
_cell.angle_beta   90.00
_cell.angle_gamma   90.00
#
_symmetry.space_group_name_H-M   'P 1'
#
loop_
_entity.id
_entity.type
_entity.pdbx_description
1 polymer ?
#
loop_
_entity_poly.entity_id
_entity_poly.type
_entity_poly.pdbx_seq_one_letter_code
_entity_poly.pdbx_strand_id
1 'polypeptide(L)'
;RGLREGARASGLVPVGGRSGGAAREPAAPAPAGAASPGAMCQGQEEGQPLLEQRGTVNMASMGVWQPLPEGPNLSTWMTELLPDAMSLGLVSMPGTHNTASYAMSTRRLPSLVVAGGRCQSWDLGMQLRRGVRFLDLRVRASGELCHGPFDCGVTLQSALEVCASFLQRHPGEVILARFKDEACSTPSAFGVDALMRSMARTYPLYVERRLPLLAEVRGRIVVLCDWVDGKLGLSWGGASMCIQDEYWHATGRDKWWVVQRELRRSVASPRTLHVHFTSATHLPRKVPLSLARSVNSRLASHLRTAPCHRFVGAVVMDFPSASLCELIVRCNQLALDPCRSVHALAAVGPRGRDELLTLQCELMVAASRADAAALVHRDAEELQGKARELAGLLVRLTVGRVAAELHEPAVDERPTSPGAETGPGPPPAVGLRAQCAAGAGASKPAARRGLVRRLFCRYASS
;
A
#
# COMPACT_ATOMS: atom_id res chain seq x y z
N ARG A 1 -19.82 8.41 -55.41
CA ARG A 1 -20.37 9.75 -55.76
C ARG A 1 -20.10 10.66 -54.58
N GLY A 2 -19.26 11.68 -54.55
CA GLY A 2 -18.29 12.36 -55.42
C GLY A 2 -17.78 13.50 -54.52
N LEU A 3 -16.47 13.65 -54.27
CA LEU A 3 -15.54 14.51 -55.02
C LEU A 3 -15.91 16.01 -54.82
N ARG A 4 -15.08 16.91 -54.24
CA ARG A 4 -13.70 17.33 -54.60
C ARG A 4 -13.14 18.32 -53.54
N GLU A 5 -11.85 18.20 -53.15
CA GLU A 5 -10.65 19.04 -53.51
C GLU A 5 -10.47 20.29 -52.62
N GLY A 6 -9.29 20.78 -52.22
CA GLY A 6 -7.85 20.53 -52.48
C GLY A 6 -7.08 21.73 -51.86
N ALA A 7 -5.93 21.58 -51.19
CA ALA A 7 -4.53 21.75 -51.68
C ALA A 7 -3.64 21.84 -50.39
N ARG A 8 -2.44 21.26 -50.18
CA ARG A 8 -1.14 21.07 -50.88
C ARG A 8 -0.32 22.35 -51.18
N ALA A 9 0.78 22.51 -50.43
CA ALA A 9 2.16 22.90 -50.82
C ALA A 9 3.04 22.74 -49.54
N SER A 10 4.18 22.05 -49.44
CA SER A 10 5.39 21.81 -50.26
C SER A 10 6.39 22.98 -50.30
N GLY A 11 7.61 22.74 -49.80
CA GLY A 11 8.84 23.54 -49.99
C GLY A 11 9.72 23.56 -48.74
N LEU A 12 10.75 22.71 -48.59
CA LEU A 12 12.11 22.73 -49.17
C LEU A 12 13.16 23.54 -48.38
N VAL A 13 14.28 22.86 -48.15
CA VAL A 13 15.55 23.23 -47.49
C VAL A 13 16.45 24.05 -48.44
N PRO A 14 17.37 24.89 -47.92
CA PRO A 14 18.83 24.67 -48.10
C PRO A 14 19.62 24.95 -46.78
N VAL A 15 20.58 24.13 -46.31
CA VAL A 15 22.00 23.93 -46.68
C VAL A 15 22.90 25.18 -46.67
N GLY A 16 23.96 25.11 -45.84
CA GLY A 16 25.22 25.90 -45.90
C GLY A 16 25.47 26.72 -44.62
N GLY A 17 26.60 26.72 -43.92
CA GLY A 17 27.89 26.06 -44.10
C GLY A 17 28.95 26.71 -43.18
N ARG A 18 29.76 25.86 -42.52
CA ARG A 18 31.20 26.00 -42.14
C ARG A 18 31.76 27.09 -41.21
N SER A 19 32.83 26.62 -40.53
CA SER A 19 33.95 27.29 -39.84
C SER A 19 33.68 27.77 -38.42
N GLY A 20 34.52 27.58 -37.41
CA GLY A 20 35.90 27.07 -37.31
C GLY A 20 36.53 27.75 -36.08
N GLY A 21 37.24 27.03 -35.21
CA GLY A 21 37.92 27.66 -34.08
C GLY A 21 38.34 26.69 -32.98
N ALA A 22 39.62 26.34 -32.98
CA ALA A 22 40.32 25.50 -32.02
C ALA A 22 40.92 26.31 -30.84
N ALA A 23 41.53 25.56 -29.90
CA ALA A 23 42.41 25.95 -28.79
C ALA A 23 41.71 26.23 -27.45
N ARG A 24 42.21 25.81 -26.27
CA ARG A 24 43.36 25.00 -25.82
C ARG A 24 43.13 24.73 -24.31
N GLU A 25 43.55 23.57 -23.80
CA GLU A 25 43.81 23.32 -22.36
C GLU A 25 44.99 24.19 -21.86
N PRO A 26 45.19 24.34 -20.52
CA PRO A 26 46.11 23.40 -19.84
C PRO A 26 45.76 23.02 -18.38
N ALA A 27 46.04 21.74 -18.08
CA ALA A 27 46.79 21.16 -16.94
C ALA A 27 46.71 21.70 -15.49
N ALA A 28 46.60 20.73 -14.57
CA ALA A 28 46.76 20.78 -13.10
C ALA A 28 48.17 21.20 -12.63
N PRO A 29 48.37 21.38 -11.29
CA PRO A 29 49.04 20.30 -10.54
C PRO A 29 48.60 20.13 -9.05
N ALA A 30 48.84 18.94 -8.51
CA ALA A 30 49.09 18.63 -7.09
C ALA A 30 50.64 18.63 -6.85
N PRO A 31 51.26 18.51 -5.64
CA PRO A 31 50.99 17.46 -4.64
C PRO A 31 51.39 17.70 -3.13
N ALA A 32 51.14 16.66 -2.31
CA ALA A 32 51.98 16.06 -1.24
C ALA A 32 52.03 16.57 0.22
N GLY A 33 52.01 15.59 1.15
CA GLY A 33 52.69 15.59 2.47
C GLY A 33 51.74 15.50 3.70
N ALA A 34 51.38 14.33 4.23
CA ALA A 34 52.12 13.42 5.13
C ALA A 34 52.28 13.91 6.60
N ALA A 35 51.77 13.11 7.54
CA ALA A 35 52.40 12.65 8.80
C ALA A 35 51.48 12.67 10.05
N SER A 36 51.28 11.49 10.64
CA SER A 36 50.99 11.28 12.06
C SER A 36 52.24 11.53 12.91
N PRO A 37 52.09 11.68 14.23
CA PRO A 37 52.67 10.65 15.11
C PRO A 37 51.78 10.34 16.33
N GLY A 38 52.04 9.17 16.93
CA GLY A 38 51.44 8.75 18.19
C GLY A 38 52.39 8.77 19.38
N ALA A 39 51.81 8.35 20.51
CA ALA A 39 52.40 7.70 21.70
C ALA A 39 52.82 8.55 22.93
N MET A 40 52.46 7.93 24.07
CA MET A 40 52.92 8.09 25.47
C MET A 40 52.25 9.16 26.35
N CYS A 41 51.99 8.96 27.65
CA CYS A 41 51.91 7.83 28.59
C CYS A 41 51.46 8.41 29.97
N GLN A 42 51.12 7.53 30.93
CA GLN A 42 50.93 7.73 32.39
C GLN A 42 49.56 8.33 32.81
N GLY A 43 48.79 7.80 33.77
CA GLY A 43 48.96 6.74 34.74
C GLY A 43 48.43 7.23 36.10
N GLN A 44 47.47 6.53 36.73
CA GLN A 44 47.39 6.26 38.18
C GLN A 44 46.09 5.54 38.58
N GLU A 45 46.28 4.46 39.34
CA GLU A 45 45.29 3.63 40.06
C GLU A 45 44.91 4.26 41.41
N GLU A 46 43.75 3.88 41.94
CA GLU A 46 43.36 3.66 43.37
C GLU A 46 41.83 3.85 43.47
N GLY A 47 41.01 3.07 44.18
CA GLY A 47 41.12 1.85 44.95
C GLY A 47 39.68 1.43 45.33
N GLN A 48 39.40 0.14 45.47
CA GLN A 48 38.13 -0.36 46.01
C GLN A 48 38.14 -0.32 47.54
N PRO A 49 36.96 -0.21 48.18
CA PRO A 49 36.56 -1.31 49.06
C PRO A 49 35.09 -1.76 48.93
N LEU A 50 34.90 -3.04 49.23
CA LEU A 50 33.66 -3.80 49.33
C LEU A 50 32.88 -3.47 50.61
N LEU A 51 31.54 -3.36 50.52
CA LEU A 51 30.53 -4.09 51.33
C LEU A 51 29.13 -3.45 51.20
N GLU A 52 28.20 -4.15 50.55
CA GLU A 52 26.96 -4.70 51.13
C GLU A 52 25.96 -5.08 50.03
N GLN A 53 25.71 -6.39 49.94
CA GLN A 53 24.70 -6.97 49.06
C GLN A 53 23.29 -6.66 49.59
N ARG A 54 22.53 -5.86 48.84
CA ARG A 54 21.06 -5.93 48.82
C ARG A 54 20.62 -6.28 47.41
N GLY A 55 20.09 -7.49 47.27
CA GLY A 55 19.66 -8.06 46.00
C GLY A 55 18.63 -7.17 45.30
N THR A 56 19.00 -6.68 44.12
CA THR A 56 18.02 -6.25 43.13
C THR A 56 17.67 -7.48 42.30
N VAL A 57 16.45 -7.97 42.47
CA VAL A 57 15.88 -8.98 41.59
C VAL A 57 15.84 -8.38 40.19
N ASN A 58 16.71 -8.87 39.31
CA ASN A 58 16.72 -8.49 37.91
C ASN A 58 15.41 -9.00 37.29
N MET A 59 14.40 -8.12 37.16
CA MET A 59 13.11 -8.38 36.49
C MET A 59 13.25 -8.57 34.96
N ALA A 60 14.38 -9.10 34.48
CA ALA A 60 14.63 -9.45 33.09
C ALA A 60 14.05 -10.82 32.68
N SER A 61 13.26 -11.48 33.54
CA SER A 61 12.66 -12.79 33.26
C SER A 61 11.14 -12.79 33.06
N MET A 62 10.50 -11.64 32.80
CA MET A 62 9.10 -11.60 32.37
C MET A 62 8.94 -10.96 31.00
N GLY A 63 8.81 -11.83 29.99
CA GLY A 63 8.10 -11.55 28.73
C GLY A 63 8.59 -10.34 27.93
N VAL A 64 9.82 -10.41 27.40
CA VAL A 64 10.28 -9.46 26.39
C VAL A 64 9.39 -9.56 25.15
N TRP A 65 8.57 -8.54 24.96
CA TRP A 65 7.96 -8.19 23.68
C TRP A 65 9.05 -8.11 22.61
N GLN A 66 9.13 -9.11 21.74
CA GLN A 66 9.85 -8.92 20.48
C GLN A 66 8.96 -8.11 19.54
N PRO A 67 9.40 -6.93 19.06
CA PRO A 67 8.73 -6.29 17.94
C PRO A 67 8.71 -7.27 16.77
N LEU A 68 7.58 -7.35 16.06
CA LEU A 68 7.51 -8.16 14.84
C LEU A 68 8.66 -7.72 13.91
N PRO A 69 9.33 -8.65 13.20
CA PRO A 69 10.34 -8.28 12.22
C PRO A 69 9.76 -7.21 11.29
N GLU A 70 10.49 -6.10 11.09
CA GLU A 70 10.04 -5.02 10.22
C GLU A 70 9.73 -5.61 8.84
N GLY A 71 8.47 -5.58 8.40
CA GLY A 71 8.08 -6.13 7.09
C GLY A 71 8.79 -5.45 5.91
N PRO A 72 8.47 -5.82 4.65
CA PRO A 72 9.13 -5.26 3.48
C PRO A 72 8.98 -3.73 3.41
N ASN A 73 10.08 -3.05 3.04
CA ASN A 73 10.06 -1.64 2.67
C ASN A 73 9.84 -1.53 1.16
N LEU A 74 8.71 -0.93 0.77
CA LEU A 74 8.26 -0.78 -0.61
C LEU A 74 8.23 0.71 -0.99
N SER A 75 9.19 1.49 -0.52
CA SER A 75 9.20 2.94 -0.78
C SER A 75 9.56 3.28 -2.23
N THR A 76 10.13 2.36 -3.01
CA THR A 76 10.66 2.61 -4.36
C THR A 76 10.12 1.66 -5.43
N TRP A 77 9.02 0.93 -5.14
CA TRP A 77 8.56 -0.14 -6.00
C TRP A 77 8.12 0.33 -7.39
N MET A 78 7.55 1.52 -7.53
CA MET A 78 7.15 2.04 -8.84
C MET A 78 8.37 2.42 -9.68
N THR A 79 9.43 2.88 -9.03
CA THR A 79 10.72 3.22 -9.65
C THR A 79 11.42 1.96 -10.16
N GLU A 80 11.43 0.91 -9.35
CA GLU A 80 12.15 -0.33 -9.64
C GLU A 80 11.44 -1.22 -10.68
N LEU A 81 10.10 -1.22 -10.67
CA LEU A 81 9.32 -2.21 -11.42
C LEU A 81 8.67 -1.66 -12.70
N LEU A 82 8.42 -0.35 -12.79
CA LEU A 82 7.53 0.19 -13.82
C LEU A 82 8.28 1.09 -14.81
N PRO A 83 8.14 0.86 -16.13
CA PRO A 83 8.73 1.73 -17.14
C PRO A 83 7.95 3.04 -17.27
N ASP A 84 8.65 4.13 -17.58
CA ASP A 84 8.07 5.47 -17.66
C ASP A 84 6.96 5.62 -18.73
N ALA A 85 7.01 4.82 -19.79
CA ALA A 85 5.99 4.79 -20.84
C ALA A 85 4.68 4.10 -20.43
N MET A 86 4.60 3.49 -19.24
CA MET A 86 3.39 2.83 -18.77
C MET A 86 2.33 3.85 -18.35
N SER A 87 1.07 3.64 -18.77
CA SER A 87 -0.08 4.40 -18.27
C SER A 87 -0.44 3.97 -16.84
N LEU A 88 -0.84 4.91 -15.99
CA LEU A 88 -1.34 4.60 -14.65
C LEU A 88 -2.53 3.62 -14.64
N GLY A 89 -3.32 3.56 -15.71
CA GLY A 89 -4.45 2.62 -15.83
C GLY A 89 -4.03 1.15 -15.92
N LEU A 90 -2.74 0.89 -16.19
CA LEU A 90 -2.18 -0.46 -16.27
C LEU A 90 -1.53 -0.93 -14.95
N VAL A 91 -1.44 -0.05 -13.96
CA VAL A 91 -0.72 -0.32 -12.71
C VAL A 91 -1.65 -0.97 -11.69
N SER A 92 -1.20 -2.08 -11.11
CA SER A 92 -1.80 -2.67 -9.92
C SER A 92 -1.16 -2.07 -8.68
N MET A 93 -1.94 -1.51 -7.75
CA MET A 93 -1.37 -0.82 -6.59
C MET A 93 -2.18 -1.02 -5.32
N PRO A 94 -1.51 -1.14 -4.16
CA PRO A 94 -2.21 -1.14 -2.89
C PRO A 94 -2.70 0.28 -2.55
N GLY A 95 -3.92 0.34 -2.02
CA GLY A 95 -4.58 1.55 -1.56
C GLY A 95 -5.14 1.40 -0.16
N THR A 96 -5.43 2.53 0.50
CA THR A 96 -6.08 2.55 1.80
C THR A 96 -7.40 3.30 1.76
N HIS A 97 -8.46 2.67 2.27
CA HIS A 97 -9.77 3.29 2.42
C HIS A 97 -9.77 4.18 3.67
N ASN A 98 -10.39 5.36 3.58
CA ASN A 98 -10.45 6.33 4.67
C ASN A 98 -9.07 6.52 5.33
N THR A 99 -8.08 6.87 4.51
CA THR A 99 -6.64 6.82 4.78
C THR A 99 -6.26 7.45 6.11
N ALA A 100 -6.85 8.60 6.46
CA ALA A 100 -6.49 9.38 7.65
C ALA A 100 -7.10 8.86 8.97
N SER A 101 -7.97 7.85 8.91
CA SER A 101 -8.65 7.34 10.10
C SER A 101 -7.74 6.67 11.13
N TYR A 102 -6.47 6.42 10.81
CA TYR A 102 -5.47 5.95 11.78
C TYR A 102 -5.34 6.88 12.99
N ALA A 103 -5.60 8.17 12.81
CA ALA A 103 -5.48 9.17 13.86
C ALA A 103 -6.71 9.24 14.78
N MET A 104 -7.82 8.56 14.43
CA MET A 104 -8.96 8.41 15.31
C MET A 104 -8.55 7.68 16.59
N SER A 105 -8.72 8.36 17.73
CA SER A 105 -8.22 7.92 19.03
C SER A 105 -9.29 8.00 20.10
N THR A 106 -9.27 7.04 21.03
CA THR A 106 -10.14 7.00 22.20
C THR A 106 -9.88 8.15 23.18
N ARG A 107 -8.78 8.90 22.99
CA ARG A 107 -8.51 10.13 23.73
C ARG A 107 -9.44 11.29 23.34
N ARG A 108 -9.98 11.28 22.11
CA ARG A 108 -10.83 12.37 21.58
C ARG A 108 -12.26 11.92 21.26
N LEU A 109 -12.44 10.63 20.98
CA LEU A 109 -13.71 10.07 20.53
C LEU A 109 -14.11 8.87 21.38
N PRO A 110 -15.41 8.60 21.58
CA PRO A 110 -15.87 7.40 22.26
C PRO A 110 -15.34 6.12 21.60
N SER A 111 -15.03 5.09 22.40
CA SER A 111 -14.45 3.83 21.91
C SER A 111 -15.28 3.16 20.81
N LEU A 112 -16.61 3.24 20.87
CA LEU A 112 -17.50 2.71 19.84
C LEU A 112 -17.40 3.46 18.51
N VAL A 113 -17.18 4.78 18.55
CA VAL A 113 -16.96 5.61 17.35
C VAL A 113 -15.62 5.26 16.71
N VAL A 114 -14.56 5.13 17.51
CA VAL A 114 -13.24 4.71 17.03
C VAL A 114 -13.31 3.31 16.42
N ALA A 115 -13.93 2.35 17.11
CA ALA A 115 -14.09 0.99 16.60
C ALA A 115 -14.92 0.94 15.30
N GLY A 116 -15.94 1.78 15.16
CA GLY A 116 -16.81 1.81 13.99
C GLY A 116 -16.27 2.63 12.81
N GLY A 117 -15.41 3.62 13.04
CA GLY A 117 -14.91 4.55 12.01
C GLY A 117 -13.44 4.39 11.64
N ARG A 118 -12.62 3.76 12.50
CA ARG A 118 -11.20 3.54 12.21
C ARG A 118 -11.05 2.43 11.16
N CYS A 119 -10.31 2.74 10.11
CA CYS A 119 -10.03 1.86 8.98
C CYS A 119 -8.54 1.53 8.83
N GLN A 120 -7.66 2.28 9.49
CA GLN A 120 -6.22 2.15 9.34
C GLN A 120 -5.51 2.08 10.69
N SER A 121 -4.43 1.30 10.74
CA SER A 121 -3.56 1.18 11.91
C SER A 121 -2.29 2.01 11.76
N TRP A 122 -1.70 1.96 10.57
CA TRP A 122 -0.51 2.71 10.18
C TRP A 122 -0.81 4.20 9.96
N ASP A 123 0.10 5.05 10.43
CA ASP A 123 0.14 6.44 9.99
C ASP A 123 0.44 6.55 8.48
N LEU A 124 0.18 7.72 7.90
CA LEU A 124 0.34 7.94 6.47
C LEU A 124 1.77 7.66 5.97
N GLY A 125 2.79 8.02 6.76
CA GLY A 125 4.18 7.76 6.39
C GLY A 125 4.49 6.26 6.31
N MET A 126 3.97 5.48 7.27
CA MET A 126 4.08 4.03 7.26
C MET A 126 3.29 3.41 6.11
N GLN A 127 2.07 3.88 5.83
CA GLN A 127 1.31 3.41 4.67
C GLN A 127 2.12 3.55 3.37
N LEU A 128 2.74 4.71 3.14
CA LEU A 128 3.58 4.97 1.97
C LEU A 128 4.83 4.06 1.94
N ARG A 129 5.52 3.87 3.08
CA ARG A 129 6.66 2.94 3.19
C ARG A 129 6.28 1.48 2.93
N ARG A 130 5.04 1.10 3.24
CA ARG A 130 4.47 -0.24 2.97
C ARG A 130 3.90 -0.37 1.56
N GLY A 131 4.19 0.58 0.67
CA GLY A 131 3.90 0.49 -0.76
C GLY A 131 2.56 1.09 -1.18
N VAL A 132 1.75 1.59 -0.25
CA VAL A 132 0.47 2.25 -0.57
C VAL A 132 0.71 3.43 -1.51
N ARG A 133 -0.01 3.46 -2.64
CA ARG A 133 0.04 4.56 -3.62
C ARG A 133 -1.35 5.08 -4.00
N PHE A 134 -2.43 4.51 -3.45
CA PHE A 134 -3.78 5.06 -3.57
C PHE A 134 -4.30 5.48 -2.18
N LEU A 135 -4.68 6.75 -2.03
CA LEU A 135 -5.17 7.33 -0.78
C LEU A 135 -6.64 7.78 -0.93
N ASP A 136 -7.51 7.43 0.01
CA ASP A 136 -8.89 7.92 0.13
C ASP A 136 -8.94 9.00 1.23
N LEU A 137 -8.82 10.27 0.83
CA LEU A 137 -8.82 11.44 1.70
C LEU A 137 -10.18 12.14 1.66
N ARG A 138 -10.88 12.15 2.79
CA ARG A 138 -12.21 12.74 2.94
C ARG A 138 -12.08 14.03 3.72
N VAL A 139 -12.41 15.16 3.09
CA VAL A 139 -12.05 16.49 3.53
C VAL A 139 -13.26 17.39 3.70
N ARG A 140 -13.21 18.29 4.68
CA ARG A 140 -14.15 19.42 4.80
C ARG A 140 -13.51 20.69 4.25
N ALA A 141 -14.32 21.69 3.91
CA ALA A 141 -13.84 22.98 3.40
C ALA A 141 -12.84 23.69 4.34
N SER A 142 -12.94 23.44 5.66
CA SER A 142 -12.03 23.94 6.69
C SER A 142 -10.68 23.22 6.73
N GLY A 143 -10.52 22.12 5.98
CA GLY A 143 -9.25 21.42 5.78
C GLY A 143 -9.03 20.21 6.68
N GLU A 144 -9.93 19.89 7.61
CA GLU A 144 -9.86 18.67 8.41
C GLU A 144 -10.20 17.44 7.56
N LEU A 145 -9.49 16.35 7.82
CA LEU A 145 -9.82 15.04 7.28
C LEU A 145 -10.79 14.33 8.23
N CYS A 146 -11.90 13.84 7.69
CA CYS A 146 -13.05 13.41 8.48
C CYS A 146 -13.53 12.01 8.09
N HIS A 147 -14.21 11.36 9.04
CA HIS A 147 -15.03 10.18 8.79
C HIS A 147 -16.47 10.48 9.24
N GLY A 148 -17.31 10.84 8.28
CA GLY A 148 -18.65 11.35 8.52
C GLY A 148 -18.62 12.63 9.37
N PRO A 149 -19.31 12.66 10.52
CA PRO A 149 -19.32 13.83 11.39
C PRO A 149 -18.05 13.99 12.23
N PHE A 150 -17.15 12.99 12.25
CA PHE A 150 -16.01 12.97 13.16
C PHE A 150 -14.73 13.43 12.45
N ASP A 151 -14.03 14.38 13.05
CA ASP A 151 -12.66 14.74 12.69
C ASP A 151 -11.72 13.59 13.06
N CYS A 152 -10.85 13.19 12.12
CA CYS A 152 -9.82 12.19 12.35
C CYS A 152 -8.63 12.75 13.17
N GLY A 153 -8.53 14.07 13.33
CA GLY A 153 -7.43 14.75 14.02
C GLY A 153 -6.21 15.00 13.13
N VAL A 154 -6.40 15.03 11.81
CA VAL A 154 -5.37 15.26 10.77
C VAL A 154 -5.94 16.24 9.75
N THR A 155 -5.13 17.19 9.29
CA THR A 155 -5.52 18.14 8.24
C THR A 155 -5.07 17.68 6.87
N LEU A 156 -5.73 18.16 5.82
CA LEU A 156 -5.32 17.95 4.44
C LEU A 156 -3.89 18.44 4.20
N GLN A 157 -3.55 19.61 4.75
CA GLN A 157 -2.22 20.20 4.62
C GLN A 157 -1.14 19.26 5.18
N SER A 158 -1.29 18.77 6.41
CA SER A 158 -0.28 17.88 7.01
C SER A 158 -0.18 16.53 6.28
N ALA A 159 -1.30 16.02 5.76
CA ALA A 159 -1.28 14.82 4.92
C ALA A 159 -0.51 15.06 3.60
N LEU A 160 -0.73 16.20 2.94
CA LEU A 160 -0.01 16.57 1.72
C LEU A 160 1.47 16.84 1.97
N GLU A 161 1.86 17.40 3.12
CA GLU A 161 3.26 17.56 3.53
C GLU A 161 3.97 16.21 3.66
N VAL A 162 3.33 15.22 4.28
CA VAL A 162 3.88 13.84 4.36
C VAL A 162 4.05 13.23 2.96
N CYS A 163 3.06 13.41 2.08
CA CYS A 163 3.12 12.93 0.70
C CYS A 163 4.24 13.61 -0.10
N ALA A 164 4.35 14.95 -0.01
CA ALA A 164 5.37 15.72 -0.71
C ALA A 164 6.77 15.37 -0.22
N SER A 165 6.97 15.23 1.09
CA SER A 165 8.24 14.79 1.68
C SER A 165 8.62 13.37 1.23
N PHE A 166 7.64 12.47 1.12
CA PHE A 166 7.85 11.13 0.59
C PHE A 166 8.29 11.17 -0.88
N LEU A 167 7.58 11.93 -1.72
CA LEU A 167 7.90 12.07 -3.15
C LEU A 167 9.24 12.78 -3.39
N GLN A 168 9.64 13.71 -2.52
CA GLN A 168 10.97 14.33 -2.58
C GLN A 168 12.09 13.30 -2.32
N ARG A 169 11.88 12.39 -1.37
CA ARG A 169 12.83 11.31 -1.05
C ARG A 169 12.81 10.16 -2.07
N HIS A 170 11.69 9.99 -2.78
CA HIS A 170 11.46 8.92 -3.75
C HIS A 170 10.85 9.52 -5.04
N PRO A 171 11.62 10.27 -5.84
CA PRO A 171 11.09 11.06 -6.96
C PRO A 171 10.52 10.21 -8.11
N GLY A 172 10.84 8.92 -8.17
CA GLY A 172 10.24 7.99 -9.13
C GLY A 172 8.88 7.42 -8.69
N GLU A 173 8.37 7.78 -7.51
CA GLU A 173 7.06 7.31 -7.06
C GLU A 173 5.93 8.25 -7.48
N VAL A 174 4.69 7.74 -7.51
CA VAL A 174 3.49 8.50 -7.85
C VAL A 174 2.38 8.17 -6.86
N ILE A 175 1.73 9.18 -6.29
CA ILE A 175 0.59 8.97 -5.37
C ILE A 175 -0.69 9.32 -6.10
N LEU A 176 -1.68 8.42 -6.09
CA LEU A 176 -3.06 8.72 -6.46
C LEU A 176 -3.81 9.05 -5.18
N ALA A 177 -4.49 10.19 -5.15
CA ALA A 177 -5.28 10.59 -3.99
C ALA A 177 -6.68 11.00 -4.43
N ARG A 178 -7.68 10.28 -3.92
CA ARG A 178 -9.07 10.71 -3.95
C ARG A 178 -9.26 11.77 -2.88
N PHE A 179 -9.76 12.92 -3.29
CA PHE A 179 -10.19 14.00 -2.41
C PHE A 179 -11.71 14.09 -2.50
N LYS A 180 -12.38 13.69 -1.43
CA LYS A 180 -13.83 13.69 -1.33
C LYS A 180 -14.32 14.81 -0.42
N ASP A 181 -15.29 15.61 -0.88
CA ASP A 181 -16.03 16.49 0.02
C ASP A 181 -16.89 15.66 0.98
N GLU A 182 -16.53 15.62 2.26
CA GLU A 182 -17.20 14.78 3.25
C GLU A 182 -18.60 15.30 3.63
N ALA A 183 -18.86 16.59 3.45
CA ALA A 183 -20.18 17.16 3.72
C ALA A 183 -21.18 16.94 2.57
N CYS A 184 -20.69 16.64 1.35
CA CYS A 184 -21.48 16.25 0.18
C CYS A 184 -22.63 17.24 -0.14
N SER A 185 -22.36 18.54 -0.08
CA SER A 185 -23.33 19.60 -0.37
C SER A 185 -22.75 20.63 -1.35
N THR A 186 -23.58 21.34 -2.11
CA THR A 186 -23.10 22.37 -3.04
C THR A 186 -22.28 23.47 -2.35
N PRO A 187 -22.68 24.01 -1.17
CA PRO A 187 -21.87 25.00 -0.46
C PRO A 187 -20.51 24.44 0.00
N SER A 188 -20.48 23.20 0.52
CA SER A 188 -19.22 22.59 0.96
C SER A 188 -18.29 22.30 -0.22
N ALA A 189 -18.85 21.89 -1.37
CA ALA A 189 -18.08 21.65 -2.58
C ALA A 189 -17.35 22.90 -3.08
N PHE A 190 -17.97 24.09 -2.99
CA PHE A 190 -17.30 25.35 -3.32
C PHE A 190 -16.09 25.62 -2.41
N GLY A 191 -16.25 25.40 -1.11
CA GLY A 191 -15.16 25.56 -0.14
C GLY A 191 -14.03 24.53 -0.36
N VAL A 192 -14.36 23.27 -0.64
CA VAL A 192 -13.39 22.23 -0.97
C VAL A 192 -12.66 22.53 -2.28
N ASP A 193 -13.35 23.02 -3.31
CA ASP A 193 -12.71 23.43 -4.57
C ASP A 193 -11.71 24.57 -4.35
N ALA A 194 -12.10 25.60 -3.58
CA ALA A 194 -11.22 26.71 -3.23
C ALA A 194 -9.99 26.24 -2.43
N LEU A 195 -10.19 25.35 -1.46
CA LEU A 195 -9.12 24.72 -0.68
C LEU A 195 -8.16 23.94 -1.59
N MET A 196 -8.68 23.06 -2.45
CA MET A 196 -7.86 22.23 -3.35
C MET A 196 -7.09 23.07 -4.37
N ARG A 197 -7.66 24.16 -4.89
CA ARG A 197 -6.91 25.14 -5.71
C ARG A 197 -5.77 25.79 -4.95
N SER A 198 -5.96 26.05 -3.66
CA SER A 198 -4.89 26.55 -2.80
C SER A 198 -3.79 25.52 -2.63
N MET A 199 -4.15 24.28 -2.31
CA MET A 199 -3.19 23.18 -2.17
C MET A 199 -2.41 22.92 -3.47
N ALA A 200 -3.03 23.06 -4.64
CA ALA A 200 -2.37 22.88 -5.93
C ALA A 200 -1.28 23.94 -6.24
N ARG A 201 -1.29 25.09 -5.55
CA ARG A 201 -0.21 26.09 -5.65
C ARG A 201 1.01 25.74 -4.81
N THR A 202 0.84 24.90 -3.79
CA THR A 202 1.86 24.59 -2.78
C THR A 202 2.45 23.19 -2.95
N TYR A 203 1.63 22.21 -3.35
CA TYR A 203 2.01 20.81 -3.46
C TYR A 203 2.03 20.35 -4.92
N PRO A 204 2.80 19.28 -5.27
CA PRO A 204 2.96 18.81 -6.64
C PRO A 204 1.72 18.03 -7.13
N LEU A 205 0.57 18.68 -7.16
CA LEU A 205 -0.69 18.09 -7.58
C LEU A 205 -0.79 18.06 -9.11
N TYR A 206 -1.02 16.88 -9.68
CA TYR A 206 -1.42 16.73 -11.06
C TYR A 206 -2.94 16.87 -11.17
N VAL A 207 -3.38 17.98 -11.77
CA VAL A 207 -4.78 18.41 -11.85
C VAL A 207 -5.37 18.33 -13.26
N GLU A 208 -4.67 17.70 -14.21
CA GLU A 208 -5.22 17.49 -15.54
C GLU A 208 -6.28 16.39 -15.55
N ARG A 209 -7.27 16.52 -16.44
CA ARG A 209 -8.47 15.65 -16.49
C ARG A 209 -8.28 14.43 -17.39
N ARG A 210 -7.05 13.92 -17.49
CA ARG A 210 -6.68 12.75 -18.30
C ARG A 210 -5.77 11.83 -17.52
N LEU A 211 -5.84 10.54 -17.82
CA LEU A 211 -4.98 9.54 -17.21
C LEU A 211 -3.56 9.68 -17.80
N PRO A 212 -2.53 9.96 -16.98
CA PRO A 212 -1.17 10.21 -17.46
C PRO A 212 -0.36 8.91 -17.63
N LEU A 213 0.72 9.02 -18.40
CA LEU A 213 1.86 8.10 -18.33
C LEU A 213 2.66 8.36 -17.05
N LEU A 214 3.37 7.33 -16.56
CA LEU A 214 4.23 7.47 -15.38
C LEU A 214 5.26 8.58 -15.55
N ALA A 215 5.90 8.70 -16.73
CA ALA A 215 6.87 9.75 -17.04
C ALA A 215 6.38 11.17 -16.72
N GLU A 216 5.08 11.42 -16.88
CA GLU A 216 4.48 12.75 -16.72
C GLU A 216 4.20 13.11 -15.25
N VAL A 217 4.15 12.11 -14.37
CA VAL A 217 3.68 12.26 -12.99
C VAL A 217 4.59 11.64 -11.94
N ARG A 218 5.80 11.18 -12.30
CA ARG A 218 6.87 10.89 -11.33
C ARG A 218 7.04 12.09 -10.37
N GLY A 219 7.04 11.83 -9.07
CA GLY A 219 7.18 12.85 -8.03
C GLY A 219 5.92 13.70 -7.82
N ARG A 220 4.75 13.30 -8.35
CA ARG A 220 3.49 14.04 -8.24
C ARG A 220 2.37 13.26 -7.54
N ILE A 221 1.37 14.01 -7.10
CA ILE A 221 0.11 13.49 -6.54
C ILE A 221 -0.99 13.66 -7.58
N VAL A 222 -1.47 12.58 -8.17
CA VAL A 222 -2.58 12.57 -9.13
C VAL A 222 -3.90 12.72 -8.38
N VAL A 223 -4.61 13.81 -8.69
CA VAL A 223 -5.87 14.17 -8.04
C VAL A 223 -7.03 13.39 -8.64
N LEU A 224 -7.77 12.67 -7.79
CA LEU A 224 -9.09 12.12 -8.11
C LEU A 224 -10.15 12.96 -7.40
N CYS A 225 -10.93 13.70 -8.19
CA CYS A 225 -11.86 14.73 -7.78
C CYS A 225 -13.22 14.14 -7.42
N ASP A 226 -13.62 14.20 -6.15
CA ASP A 226 -14.91 13.69 -5.65
C ASP A 226 -15.68 14.76 -4.86
N TRP A 227 -16.06 15.84 -5.55
CA TRP A 227 -17.01 16.83 -5.05
C TRP A 227 -17.88 17.35 -6.21
N VAL A 228 -19.02 17.94 -5.85
CA VAL A 228 -20.00 18.46 -6.82
C VAL A 228 -19.34 19.51 -7.72
N ASP A 229 -19.54 19.39 -9.04
CA ASP A 229 -19.00 20.27 -10.08
C ASP A 229 -17.47 20.43 -10.11
N GLY A 230 -16.75 19.59 -9.36
CA GLY A 230 -15.29 19.62 -9.29
C GLY A 230 -14.62 19.29 -10.62
N LYS A 231 -13.57 20.05 -10.95
CA LYS A 231 -12.85 19.96 -12.25
C LYS A 231 -11.33 19.84 -12.09
N LEU A 232 -10.82 19.63 -10.88
CA LEU A 232 -9.39 19.48 -10.62
C LEU A 232 -8.98 18.01 -10.70
N GLY A 233 -8.30 17.61 -11.76
CA GLY A 233 -7.85 16.23 -11.93
C GLY A 233 -8.92 15.31 -12.53
N LEU A 234 -8.74 14.00 -12.31
CA LEU A 234 -9.63 12.98 -12.82
C LEU A 234 -10.95 12.99 -12.04
N SER A 235 -12.08 13.04 -12.74
CA SER A 235 -13.39 12.95 -12.10
C SER A 235 -13.60 11.55 -11.50
N TRP A 236 -13.91 11.50 -10.21
CA TRP A 236 -14.26 10.25 -9.53
C TRP A 236 -15.51 9.64 -10.14
N GLY A 237 -15.43 8.37 -10.56
CA GLY A 237 -16.51 7.69 -11.28
C GLY A 237 -16.79 8.23 -12.69
N GLY A 238 -15.91 9.06 -13.24
CA GLY A 238 -16.01 9.54 -14.62
C GLY A 238 -15.62 8.49 -15.67
N ALA A 239 -15.60 8.89 -16.94
CA ALA A 239 -15.37 7.99 -18.09
C ALA A 239 -14.02 7.22 -18.07
N SER A 240 -13.04 7.69 -17.31
CA SER A 240 -11.73 7.06 -17.18
C SER A 240 -11.61 6.15 -15.95
N MET A 241 -12.72 5.80 -15.28
CA MET A 241 -12.67 5.03 -14.02
C MET A 241 -13.78 3.97 -13.92
N CYS A 242 -13.41 2.79 -13.44
CA CYS A 242 -14.33 1.71 -13.09
C CYS A 242 -14.19 1.40 -11.60
N ILE A 243 -15.27 1.54 -10.83
CA ILE A 243 -15.22 1.47 -9.36
C ILE A 243 -16.13 0.38 -8.83
N GLN A 244 -15.58 -0.48 -7.96
CA GLN A 244 -16.35 -1.34 -7.07
C GLN A 244 -16.29 -0.74 -5.66
N ASP A 245 -17.42 -0.27 -5.13
CA ASP A 245 -17.53 0.31 -3.78
C ASP A 245 -18.81 -0.13 -3.06
N GLU A 246 -19.21 -1.41 -3.22
CA GLU A 246 -20.30 -1.97 -2.43
C GLU A 246 -19.79 -2.24 -1.01
N TYR A 247 -20.05 -1.30 -0.09
CA TYR A 247 -19.43 -1.28 1.24
C TYR A 247 -20.29 -1.87 2.36
N TRP A 248 -21.58 -2.14 2.13
CA TRP A 248 -22.51 -2.59 3.18
C TRP A 248 -22.75 -4.11 3.14
N HIS A 249 -21.97 -4.89 3.91
CA HIS A 249 -22.03 -6.36 3.88
C HIS A 249 -21.98 -6.99 5.27
N ALA A 250 -22.92 -7.92 5.53
CA ALA A 250 -23.02 -8.63 6.80
C ALA A 250 -21.81 -9.53 7.11
N THR A 251 -21.15 -10.06 6.07
CA THR A 251 -19.97 -10.91 6.22
C THR A 251 -18.87 -10.52 5.23
N GLY A 252 -17.62 -10.78 5.60
CA GLY A 252 -16.48 -10.59 4.69
C GLY A 252 -16.49 -11.58 3.51
N ARG A 253 -17.21 -12.71 3.63
CA ARG A 253 -17.41 -13.64 2.51
C ARG A 253 -18.26 -13.00 1.41
N ASP A 254 -19.35 -12.32 1.78
CA ASP A 254 -20.25 -11.66 0.83
C ASP A 254 -19.53 -10.53 0.11
N LYS A 255 -18.82 -9.67 0.88
CA LYS A 255 -17.98 -8.63 0.30
C LYS A 255 -16.93 -9.20 -0.64
N TRP A 256 -16.23 -10.26 -0.22
CA TRP A 256 -15.22 -10.91 -1.05
C TRP A 256 -15.80 -11.45 -2.36
N TRP A 257 -17.02 -11.98 -2.36
CA TRP A 257 -17.65 -12.45 -3.59
C TRP A 257 -17.83 -11.32 -4.61
N VAL A 258 -18.26 -10.14 -4.15
CA VAL A 258 -18.37 -8.95 -5.02
C VAL A 258 -17.00 -8.51 -5.52
N VAL A 259 -16.01 -8.39 -4.63
CA VAL A 259 -14.63 -8.02 -4.99
C VAL A 259 -14.05 -8.99 -6.02
N GLN A 260 -14.13 -10.28 -5.76
CA GLN A 260 -13.60 -11.32 -6.64
C GLN A 260 -14.26 -11.30 -8.02
N ARG A 261 -15.58 -11.04 -8.08
CA ARG A 261 -16.30 -10.91 -9.34
C ARG A 261 -15.78 -9.73 -10.16
N GLU A 262 -15.59 -8.57 -9.54
CA GLU A 262 -15.11 -7.39 -10.25
C GLU A 262 -13.62 -7.52 -10.63
N LEU A 263 -12.77 -8.08 -9.78
CA LEU A 263 -11.38 -8.40 -10.12
C LEU A 263 -11.27 -9.31 -11.36
N ARG A 264 -12.19 -10.28 -11.51
CA ARG A 264 -12.23 -11.16 -12.69
C ARG A 264 -12.72 -10.46 -13.96
N ARG A 265 -13.48 -9.37 -13.82
CA ARG A 265 -14.04 -8.60 -14.95
C ARG A 265 -13.13 -7.45 -15.37
N SER A 266 -12.25 -7.00 -14.49
CA SER A 266 -11.30 -5.92 -14.77
C SER A 266 -10.30 -6.35 -15.84
N VAL A 267 -10.19 -5.53 -16.88
CA VAL A 267 -9.22 -5.72 -17.97
C VAL A 267 -8.32 -4.50 -17.96
N ALA A 268 -7.00 -4.74 -17.91
CA ALA A 268 -6.01 -3.66 -17.93
C ALA A 268 -6.23 -2.76 -19.16
N SER A 269 -6.32 -1.46 -18.93
CA SER A 269 -6.55 -0.48 -19.99
C SER A 269 -5.73 0.78 -19.73
N PRO A 270 -5.01 1.31 -20.74
CA PRO A 270 -4.28 2.56 -20.56
C PRO A 270 -5.20 3.78 -20.42
N ARG A 271 -6.53 3.62 -20.60
CA ARG A 271 -7.53 4.69 -20.53
C ARG A 271 -8.44 4.61 -19.30
N THR A 272 -8.36 3.51 -18.54
CA THR A 272 -9.32 3.22 -17.47
C THR A 272 -8.58 2.83 -16.21
N LEU A 273 -8.77 3.59 -15.13
CA LEU A 273 -8.33 3.22 -13.80
C LEU A 273 -9.39 2.30 -13.17
N HIS A 274 -9.00 1.07 -12.82
CA HIS A 274 -9.85 0.15 -12.06
C HIS A 274 -9.58 0.33 -10.57
N VAL A 275 -10.64 0.56 -9.78
CA VAL A 275 -10.55 0.75 -8.33
C VAL A 275 -11.49 -0.23 -7.63
N HIS A 276 -10.95 -1.03 -6.72
CA HIS A 276 -11.69 -2.06 -6.01
C HIS A 276 -11.54 -1.86 -4.50
N PHE A 277 -12.62 -1.42 -3.85
CA PHE A 277 -12.65 -1.32 -2.40
C PHE A 277 -12.85 -2.70 -1.80
N THR A 278 -11.89 -3.19 -1.02
CA THR A 278 -12.08 -4.41 -0.20
C THR A 278 -12.68 -4.07 1.16
N SER A 279 -12.69 -2.78 1.53
CA SER A 279 -13.33 -2.25 2.74
C SER A 279 -14.83 -2.53 2.75
N ALA A 280 -15.35 -2.74 3.96
CA ALA A 280 -16.77 -2.95 4.19
C ALA A 280 -17.13 -2.66 5.65
N THR A 281 -18.41 -2.42 5.88
CA THR A 281 -18.99 -2.20 7.20
C THR A 281 -20.40 -2.80 7.27
N HIS A 282 -20.85 -3.13 8.48
CA HIS A 282 -22.24 -3.48 8.75
C HIS A 282 -22.58 -3.13 10.20
N LEU A 283 -22.39 -1.85 10.53
CA LEU A 283 -22.64 -1.32 11.86
C LEU A 283 -24.13 -1.44 12.26
N PRO A 284 -24.41 -1.64 13.56
CA PRO A 284 -23.46 -1.81 14.66
C PRO A 284 -22.90 -3.25 14.78
N ARG A 285 -23.37 -4.19 13.94
CA ARG A 285 -23.06 -5.63 14.10
C ARG A 285 -21.64 -6.02 13.69
N LYS A 286 -21.06 -5.34 12.71
CA LYS A 286 -19.69 -5.57 12.25
C LYS A 286 -18.96 -4.25 12.02
N VAL A 287 -17.81 -4.13 12.64
CA VAL A 287 -16.86 -3.03 12.46
C VAL A 287 -15.91 -3.32 11.29
N PRO A 288 -15.29 -2.28 10.68
CA PRO A 288 -14.37 -2.44 9.55
C PRO A 288 -13.28 -3.50 9.78
N LEU A 289 -12.62 -3.47 10.94
CA LEU A 289 -11.55 -4.43 11.28
C LEU A 289 -12.02 -5.90 11.22
N SER A 290 -13.24 -6.19 11.67
CA SER A 290 -13.78 -7.56 11.63
C SER A 290 -14.00 -8.06 10.21
N LEU A 291 -14.39 -7.17 9.29
CA LEU A 291 -14.60 -7.53 7.88
C LEU A 291 -13.27 -7.61 7.14
N ALA A 292 -12.36 -6.66 7.37
CA ALA A 292 -11.01 -6.64 6.82
C ALA A 292 -10.25 -7.94 7.08
N ARG A 293 -10.28 -8.47 8.31
CA ARG A 293 -9.67 -9.77 8.66
C ARG A 293 -10.13 -10.92 7.75
N SER A 294 -11.40 -10.91 7.35
CA SER A 294 -11.93 -11.94 6.45
C SER A 294 -11.65 -11.64 4.98
N VAL A 295 -11.88 -10.40 4.52
CA VAL A 295 -11.72 -10.02 3.11
C VAL A 295 -10.26 -10.03 2.69
N ASN A 296 -9.36 -9.43 3.49
CA ASN A 296 -7.93 -9.36 3.19
C ASN A 296 -7.30 -10.76 3.14
N SER A 297 -7.69 -11.67 4.05
CA SER A 297 -7.20 -13.06 4.02
C SER A 297 -7.61 -13.80 2.75
N ARG A 298 -8.82 -13.54 2.26
CA ARG A 298 -9.31 -14.12 1.00
C ARG A 298 -8.63 -13.50 -0.22
N LEU A 299 -8.38 -12.20 -0.19
CA LEU A 299 -7.58 -11.52 -1.21
C LEU A 299 -6.16 -12.06 -1.26
N ALA A 300 -5.49 -12.19 -0.12
CA ALA A 300 -4.14 -12.75 -0.03
C ALA A 300 -4.09 -14.18 -0.60
N SER A 301 -5.05 -15.03 -0.21
CA SER A 301 -5.19 -16.38 -0.76
C SER A 301 -5.41 -16.35 -2.28
N HIS A 302 -6.25 -15.44 -2.78
CA HIS A 302 -6.49 -15.29 -4.22
C HIS A 302 -5.22 -14.88 -4.98
N LEU A 303 -4.48 -13.89 -4.47
CA LEU A 303 -3.25 -13.41 -5.11
C LEU A 303 -2.14 -14.47 -5.10
N ARG A 304 -2.06 -15.29 -4.05
CA ARG A 304 -1.07 -16.40 -3.95
C ARG A 304 -1.40 -17.59 -4.85
N THR A 305 -2.68 -17.85 -5.11
CA THR A 305 -3.14 -19.06 -5.82
C THR A 305 -3.53 -18.82 -7.27
N ALA A 306 -3.67 -17.55 -7.69
CA ALA A 306 -4.01 -17.22 -9.07
C ALA A 306 -2.81 -17.55 -9.99
N PRO A 307 -3.00 -18.42 -11.01
CA PRO A 307 -1.95 -18.65 -12.01
C PRO A 307 -1.72 -17.36 -12.80
N CYS A 308 -0.47 -16.87 -12.75
CA CYS A 308 0.10 -15.78 -13.55
C CYS A 308 -0.55 -14.38 -13.35
N HIS A 309 0.20 -13.49 -12.67
CA HIS A 309 0.17 -12.01 -12.68
C HIS A 309 -1.01 -11.35 -13.42
N ARG A 310 -2.21 -11.43 -12.82
CA ARG A 310 -3.35 -10.67 -13.32
C ARG A 310 -3.30 -9.25 -12.80
N PHE A 311 -3.53 -8.31 -13.70
CA PHE A 311 -3.87 -6.95 -13.36
C PHE A 311 -5.05 -6.94 -12.36
N VAL A 312 -4.87 -6.24 -11.24
CA VAL A 312 -5.90 -6.07 -10.20
C VAL A 312 -6.29 -4.61 -9.98
N GLY A 313 -5.67 -3.67 -10.70
CA GLY A 313 -5.90 -2.24 -10.53
C GLY A 313 -5.53 -1.73 -9.12
N ALA A 314 -6.15 -0.63 -8.70
CA ALA A 314 -6.01 -0.10 -7.35
C ALA A 314 -6.90 -0.89 -6.38
N VAL A 315 -6.29 -1.58 -5.42
CA VAL A 315 -7.01 -2.36 -4.40
C VAL A 315 -7.00 -1.59 -3.09
N VAL A 316 -8.16 -1.02 -2.73
CA VAL A 316 -8.32 -0.06 -1.64
C VAL A 316 -8.83 -0.75 -0.38
N MET A 317 -7.98 -0.86 0.64
CA MET A 317 -8.16 -1.77 1.77
C MET A 317 -8.36 -1.07 3.11
N ASP A 318 -9.05 -1.76 4.03
CA ASP A 318 -8.99 -1.49 5.47
C ASP A 318 -7.90 -2.37 6.09
N PHE A 319 -7.08 -1.80 6.98
CA PHE A 319 -6.04 -2.50 7.75
C PHE A 319 -5.19 -3.51 6.95
N PRO A 320 -4.60 -3.12 5.79
CA PRO A 320 -3.75 -4.03 5.04
C PRO A 320 -2.51 -4.44 5.86
N SER A 321 -1.98 -5.63 5.61
CA SER A 321 -0.65 -6.01 6.07
C SER A 321 0.42 -5.67 5.04
N ALA A 322 1.68 -5.58 5.50
CA ALA A 322 2.82 -5.31 4.61
C ALA A 322 2.93 -6.37 3.51
N SER A 323 2.72 -7.64 3.87
CA SER A 323 2.70 -8.79 2.96
C SER A 323 1.61 -8.69 1.90
N LEU A 324 0.41 -8.24 2.28
CA LEU A 324 -0.69 -8.09 1.33
C LEU A 324 -0.41 -6.95 0.33
N CYS A 325 0.13 -5.83 0.79
CA CYS A 325 0.58 -4.76 -0.10
C CYS A 325 1.63 -5.27 -1.10
N GLU A 326 2.57 -6.08 -0.63
CA GLU A 326 3.61 -6.68 -1.45
C GLU A 326 3.05 -7.61 -2.54
N LEU A 327 2.08 -8.47 -2.19
CA LEU A 327 1.40 -9.34 -3.16
C LEU A 327 0.73 -8.54 -4.28
N ILE A 328 0.13 -7.38 -3.97
CA ILE A 328 -0.48 -6.50 -4.97
C ILE A 328 0.59 -5.84 -5.85
N VAL A 329 1.70 -5.37 -5.27
CA VAL A 329 2.82 -4.79 -6.02
C VAL A 329 3.42 -5.80 -7.01
N ARG A 330 3.53 -7.08 -6.63
CA ARG A 330 4.02 -8.16 -7.50
C ARG A 330 3.13 -8.43 -8.71
N CYS A 331 1.86 -7.98 -8.72
CA CYS A 331 1.01 -8.08 -9.91
C CYS A 331 1.55 -7.25 -11.09
N ASN A 332 2.51 -6.34 -10.87
CA ASN A 332 3.16 -5.57 -11.93
C ASN A 332 4.43 -6.22 -12.49
N GLN A 333 4.92 -7.31 -11.89
CA GLN A 333 6.10 -8.03 -12.39
C GLN A 333 5.69 -8.94 -13.55
N LEU A 334 6.35 -8.78 -14.70
CA LEU A 334 6.13 -9.61 -15.89
C LEU A 334 6.88 -10.95 -15.82
N ALA A 335 7.88 -11.07 -14.95
CA ALA A 335 8.69 -12.26 -14.77
C ALA A 335 8.55 -12.81 -13.34
N LEU A 336 8.46 -14.13 -13.23
CA LEU A 336 8.66 -14.83 -11.96
C LEU A 336 10.09 -14.52 -11.48
N ASP A 337 10.25 -13.95 -10.28
CA ASP A 337 11.53 -13.88 -9.59
C ASP A 337 11.65 -15.08 -8.62
N PRO A 338 12.26 -16.19 -9.05
CA PRO A 338 12.45 -17.39 -8.23
C PRO A 338 13.39 -17.16 -7.05
N CYS A 339 14.12 -16.05 -7.06
CA CYS A 339 15.27 -15.77 -6.23
C CYS A 339 14.96 -14.76 -5.10
N ARG A 340 13.70 -14.32 -4.97
CA ARG A 340 13.32 -13.30 -3.99
C ARG A 340 13.47 -13.76 -2.54
N SER A 341 14.08 -12.90 -1.72
CA SER A 341 14.14 -13.06 -0.26
C SER A 341 12.73 -13.03 0.37
N VAL A 342 12.42 -14.06 1.16
CA VAL A 342 11.20 -14.19 1.97
C VAL A 342 11.58 -13.79 3.40
N HIS A 343 10.84 -12.88 4.04
CA HIS A 343 11.16 -12.41 5.39
C HIS A 343 11.23 -13.54 6.43
N ALA A 344 10.46 -14.61 6.24
CA ALA A 344 10.52 -15.81 7.07
C ALA A 344 11.84 -16.61 6.95
N LEU A 345 12.61 -16.44 5.87
CA LEU A 345 13.95 -17.02 5.72
C LEU A 345 15.04 -16.16 6.38
N ALA A 346 14.82 -14.87 6.59
CA ALA A 346 15.71 -14.03 7.40
C ALA A 346 15.66 -14.39 8.90
N ALA A 347 14.58 -15.05 9.35
CA ALA A 347 14.46 -15.59 10.71
C ALA A 347 15.23 -16.92 10.91
N VAL A 348 15.82 -17.50 9.86
CA VAL A 348 16.60 -18.76 9.92
C VAL A 348 18.07 -18.52 10.32
N GLY A 349 18.42 -17.29 10.70
CA GLY A 349 19.79 -16.93 11.09
C GLY A 349 20.73 -16.75 9.91
N PRO A 350 22.01 -16.37 10.15
CA PRO A 350 22.96 -15.94 9.13
C PRO A 350 23.15 -16.96 7.99
N ARG A 351 23.14 -18.25 8.34
CA ARG A 351 23.31 -19.36 7.39
C ARG A 351 22.22 -19.41 6.32
N GLY A 352 20.96 -19.17 6.67
CA GLY A 352 19.86 -19.22 5.71
C GLY A 352 19.90 -18.11 4.67
N ARG A 353 20.50 -16.96 5.01
CA ARG A 353 20.69 -15.84 4.07
C ARG A 353 21.83 -16.10 3.09
N ASP A 354 22.95 -16.61 3.59
CA ASP A 354 24.11 -16.95 2.77
C ASP A 354 23.82 -18.12 1.83
N GLU A 355 23.05 -19.11 2.28
CA GLU A 355 22.55 -20.22 1.46
C GLU A 355 21.64 -19.72 0.32
N LEU A 356 20.77 -18.75 0.59
CA LEU A 356 19.86 -18.19 -0.41
C LEU A 356 20.60 -17.36 -1.47
N LEU A 357 21.59 -16.55 -1.05
CA LEU A 357 22.48 -15.79 -1.94
C LEU A 357 23.35 -16.72 -2.80
N THR A 358 23.92 -17.76 -2.18
CA THR A 358 24.69 -18.79 -2.88
C THR A 358 23.84 -19.45 -3.95
N LEU A 359 22.60 -19.79 -3.63
CA LEU A 359 21.70 -20.41 -4.57
C LEU A 359 21.26 -19.48 -5.71
N GLN A 360 21.03 -18.20 -5.40
CA GLN A 360 20.77 -17.16 -6.41
C GLN A 360 21.90 -17.12 -7.44
N CYS A 361 23.14 -17.09 -6.95
CA CYS A 361 24.34 -17.12 -7.78
C CYS A 361 24.41 -18.41 -8.62
N GLU A 362 24.17 -19.58 -8.01
CA GLU A 362 24.19 -20.87 -8.72
C GLU A 362 23.11 -20.96 -9.81
N LEU A 363 21.89 -20.46 -9.56
CA LEU A 363 20.82 -20.42 -10.56
C LEU A 363 21.15 -19.49 -11.74
N MET A 364 21.71 -18.30 -11.48
CA MET A 364 22.14 -17.39 -12.55
C MET A 364 23.31 -17.98 -13.36
N VAL A 365 24.27 -18.61 -12.69
CA VAL A 365 25.41 -19.27 -13.33
C VAL A 365 24.93 -20.47 -14.15
N ALA A 366 23.97 -21.24 -13.66
CA ALA A 366 23.38 -22.36 -14.38
C ALA A 366 22.59 -21.90 -15.61
N ALA A 367 21.82 -20.82 -15.53
CA ALA A 367 21.14 -20.21 -16.68
C ALA A 367 22.15 -19.76 -17.74
N SER A 368 23.20 -19.04 -17.33
CA SER A 368 24.28 -18.61 -18.22
C SER A 368 25.02 -19.80 -18.87
N ARG A 369 25.24 -20.89 -18.11
CA ARG A 369 25.84 -22.14 -18.62
C ARG A 369 24.91 -22.87 -19.58
N ALA A 370 23.59 -22.84 -19.35
CA ALA A 370 22.62 -23.43 -20.26
C ALA A 370 22.58 -22.66 -21.60
N ASP A 371 22.61 -21.33 -21.55
CA ASP A 371 22.69 -20.47 -22.73
C ASP A 371 24.01 -20.69 -23.50
N ALA A 372 25.13 -20.82 -22.79
CA ALA A 372 26.43 -21.14 -23.39
C ALA A 372 26.49 -22.58 -23.96
N ALA A 373 25.88 -23.55 -23.28
CA ALA A 373 25.81 -24.93 -23.73
C ALA A 373 24.93 -25.09 -24.99
N ALA A 374 23.84 -24.34 -25.07
CA ALA A 374 22.99 -24.27 -26.27
C ALA A 374 23.75 -23.81 -27.53
N LEU A 375 24.86 -23.10 -27.35
CA LEU A 375 25.73 -22.64 -28.43
C LEU A 375 26.83 -23.65 -28.83
N VAL A 376 27.13 -24.67 -28.01
CA VAL A 376 28.37 -25.46 -28.15
C VAL A 376 28.19 -27.00 -28.04
N HIS A 377 27.12 -27.48 -27.40
CA HIS A 377 26.85 -28.87 -26.96
C HIS A 377 27.86 -30.01 -27.26
N ARG A 378 28.31 -30.70 -26.18
CA ARG A 378 28.58 -32.15 -26.18
C ARG A 378 28.27 -32.95 -24.89
N ASP A 379 28.06 -32.35 -23.72
CA ASP A 379 27.71 -33.12 -22.51
C ASP A 379 26.29 -32.86 -22.00
N ALA A 380 25.31 -33.46 -22.68
CA ALA A 380 23.90 -33.29 -22.38
C ALA A 380 23.44 -33.98 -21.07
N GLU A 381 24.09 -35.07 -20.65
CA GLU A 381 23.67 -35.85 -19.47
C GLU A 381 24.08 -35.20 -18.14
N GLU A 382 25.30 -34.67 -18.02
CA GLU A 382 25.74 -33.98 -16.80
C GLU A 382 24.97 -32.66 -16.61
N LEU A 383 24.72 -31.94 -17.72
CA LEU A 383 23.87 -30.75 -17.73
C LEU A 383 22.42 -31.09 -17.36
N GLN A 384 21.87 -32.21 -17.83
CA GLN A 384 20.55 -32.68 -17.42
C GLN A 384 20.50 -33.07 -15.93
N GLY A 385 21.56 -33.69 -15.40
CA GLY A 385 21.66 -34.03 -13.98
C GLY A 385 21.63 -32.79 -13.10
N LYS A 386 22.50 -31.81 -13.39
CA LYS A 386 22.54 -30.52 -12.68
C LYS A 386 21.26 -29.71 -12.84
N ALA A 387 20.66 -29.70 -14.03
CA ALA A 387 19.38 -29.04 -14.26
C ALA A 387 18.24 -29.67 -13.45
N ARG A 388 18.18 -31.01 -13.34
CA ARG A 388 17.20 -31.71 -12.50
C ARG A 388 17.40 -31.41 -11.01
N GLU A 389 18.64 -31.33 -10.55
CA GLU A 389 18.95 -31.02 -9.15
C GLU A 389 18.56 -29.58 -8.79
N LEU A 390 18.93 -28.60 -9.62
CA LEU A 390 18.54 -27.21 -9.48
C LEU A 390 17.02 -27.04 -9.58
N ALA A 391 16.36 -27.75 -10.50
CA ALA A 391 14.90 -27.76 -10.60
C ALA A 391 14.24 -28.34 -9.33
N GLY A 392 14.77 -29.45 -8.79
CA GLY A 392 14.27 -30.04 -7.56
C GLY A 392 14.45 -29.13 -6.33
N LEU A 393 15.55 -28.38 -6.28
CA LEU A 393 15.80 -27.40 -5.23
C LEU A 393 14.90 -26.17 -5.39
N LEU A 394 14.75 -25.65 -6.61
CA LEU A 394 13.81 -24.58 -6.94
C LEU A 394 12.37 -24.96 -6.55
N VAL A 395 11.93 -26.19 -6.84
CA VAL A 395 10.62 -26.70 -6.43
C VAL A 395 10.50 -26.74 -4.91
N ARG A 396 11.50 -27.26 -4.19
CA ARG A 396 11.47 -27.31 -2.71
C ARG A 396 11.41 -25.91 -2.08
N LEU A 397 12.18 -24.96 -2.60
CA LEU A 397 12.13 -23.58 -2.13
C LEU A 397 10.82 -22.89 -2.51
N THR A 398 10.29 -23.15 -3.70
CA THR A 398 8.99 -22.64 -4.11
C THR A 398 7.88 -23.20 -3.21
N VAL A 399 7.91 -24.49 -2.89
CA VAL A 399 6.95 -25.13 -1.97
C VAL A 399 7.10 -24.59 -0.54
N GLY A 400 8.33 -24.49 -0.03
CA GLY A 400 8.61 -23.91 1.30
C GLY A 400 8.22 -22.44 1.39
N ARG A 401 8.44 -21.67 0.33
CA ARG A 401 8.00 -20.28 0.18
C ARG A 401 6.49 -20.16 0.14
N VAL A 402 5.82 -20.97 -0.68
CA VAL A 402 4.35 -20.99 -0.75
C VAL A 402 3.79 -21.35 0.62
N ALA A 403 4.38 -22.32 1.32
CA ALA A 403 3.99 -22.66 2.69
C ALA A 403 4.17 -21.48 3.65
N ALA A 404 5.31 -20.78 3.64
CA ALA A 404 5.55 -19.60 4.48
C ALA A 404 4.61 -18.43 4.14
N GLU A 405 4.46 -18.09 2.85
CA GLU A 405 3.58 -17.02 2.39
C GLU A 405 2.12 -17.30 2.76
N LEU A 406 1.64 -18.56 2.69
CA LEU A 406 0.29 -18.92 3.10
C LEU A 406 -0.03 -18.60 4.58
N HIS A 407 0.99 -18.52 5.45
CA HIS A 407 0.82 -18.24 6.88
C HIS A 407 1.01 -16.75 7.24
N GLU A 408 1.40 -15.89 6.30
CA GLU A 408 1.58 -14.46 6.60
C GLU A 408 0.23 -13.78 6.84
N PRO A 409 0.12 -12.96 7.90
CA PRO A 409 -1.12 -12.29 8.26
C PRO A 409 -1.52 -11.31 7.16
N ALA A 410 -2.81 -11.27 6.82
CA ALA A 410 -3.36 -10.33 5.84
C ALA A 410 -3.79 -8.99 6.46
N VAL A 411 -3.67 -8.88 7.78
CA VAL A 411 -3.96 -7.70 8.60
C VAL A 411 -2.89 -7.60 9.68
N ASP A 412 -2.28 -6.43 9.85
CA ASP A 412 -1.22 -6.19 10.86
C ASP A 412 -1.75 -6.07 12.30
N GLU A 413 -3.05 -5.85 12.48
CA GLU A 413 -3.71 -5.77 13.78
C GLU A 413 -3.80 -7.15 14.45
N ARG A 414 -3.03 -7.35 15.53
CA ARG A 414 -3.07 -8.56 16.36
C ARG A 414 -4.51 -8.83 16.86
N PRO A 415 -4.90 -10.11 17.06
CA PRO A 415 -6.03 -10.40 17.93
C PRO A 415 -5.70 -9.79 19.30
N THR A 416 -6.55 -8.91 19.82
CA THR A 416 -6.51 -8.60 21.25
C THR A 416 -6.78 -9.92 21.96
N SER A 417 -5.77 -10.48 22.65
CA SER A 417 -6.05 -11.47 23.69
C SER A 417 -7.13 -10.89 24.59
N PRO A 418 -8.14 -11.67 25.02
CA PRO A 418 -9.03 -11.23 26.09
C PRO A 418 -8.16 -11.08 27.34
N GLY A 419 -7.64 -9.88 27.56
CA GLY A 419 -6.86 -9.54 28.73
C GLY A 419 -7.80 -9.49 29.92
N ALA A 420 -7.63 -10.44 30.84
CA ALA A 420 -7.77 -10.29 32.28
C ALA A 420 -8.56 -9.04 32.74
N GLU A 421 -9.89 -9.07 32.60
CA GLU A 421 -10.76 -8.27 33.44
C GLU A 421 -11.01 -9.08 34.71
N THR A 422 -10.26 -8.78 35.76
CA THR A 422 -10.65 -9.14 37.13
C THR A 422 -11.85 -8.28 37.51
N GLY A 423 -13.05 -8.76 37.22
CA GLY A 423 -14.33 -8.23 37.70
C GLY A 423 -15.08 -9.29 38.53
N PRO A 424 -15.88 -8.87 39.53
CA PRO A 424 -16.45 -9.79 40.52
C PRO A 424 -17.48 -10.71 39.91
N GLY A 425 -17.63 -11.90 40.53
CA GLY A 425 -18.39 -13.04 40.00
C GLY A 425 -19.85 -12.77 39.62
N PRO A 426 -20.45 -13.70 38.86
CA PRO A 426 -21.75 -13.49 38.22
C PRO A 426 -22.89 -13.47 39.24
N PRO A 427 -23.88 -12.56 39.12
CA PRO A 427 -25.16 -12.69 39.83
C PRO A 427 -26.06 -13.75 39.15
N PRO A 428 -27.03 -14.32 39.88
CA PRO A 428 -27.73 -15.53 39.48
C PRO A 428 -28.73 -15.31 38.33
N ALA A 429 -28.88 -16.36 37.53
CA ALA A 429 -29.75 -16.41 36.36
C ALA A 429 -31.24 -16.30 36.72
N VAL A 430 -31.95 -15.36 36.09
CA VAL A 430 -33.42 -15.35 36.02
C VAL A 430 -33.81 -15.71 34.59
N GLY A 431 -34.44 -16.87 34.44
CA GLY A 431 -34.91 -17.39 33.16
C GLY A 431 -36.08 -16.60 32.61
N LEU A 432 -36.05 -16.35 31.29
CA LEU A 432 -37.23 -15.99 30.54
C LEU A 432 -37.24 -16.76 29.22
N ARG A 433 -38.30 -17.56 29.08
CA ARG A 433 -38.60 -18.48 27.99
C ARG A 433 -38.68 -17.75 26.65
N ALA A 434 -38.13 -18.40 25.63
CA ALA A 434 -38.38 -18.11 24.23
C ALA A 434 -39.84 -18.41 23.85
N GLN A 435 -40.42 -17.55 23.01
CA GLN A 435 -41.48 -17.94 22.09
C GLN A 435 -41.12 -17.45 20.70
N CYS A 436 -40.94 -18.41 19.79
CA CYS A 436 -40.84 -18.19 18.36
C CYS A 436 -42.24 -18.01 17.79
N ALA A 437 -42.41 -17.03 16.90
CA ALA A 437 -43.50 -17.04 15.93
C ALA A 437 -42.93 -16.67 14.56
N ALA A 438 -43.07 -17.60 13.62
CA ALA A 438 -42.70 -17.46 12.22
C ALA A 438 -43.74 -16.62 11.47
N GLY A 439 -43.26 -15.81 10.52
CA GLY A 439 -44.10 -15.09 9.57
C GLY A 439 -43.31 -14.76 8.32
N ALA A 440 -43.56 -15.50 7.24
CA ALA A 440 -43.01 -15.28 5.92
C ALA A 440 -43.62 -14.03 5.26
N GLY A 441 -42.83 -13.29 4.48
CA GLY A 441 -43.32 -12.18 3.68
C GLY A 441 -42.23 -11.52 2.84
N ALA A 442 -42.25 -11.79 1.53
CA ALA A 442 -41.41 -11.14 0.53
C ALA A 442 -41.80 -9.67 0.33
N SER A 443 -40.84 -8.74 0.27
CA SER A 443 -41.02 -7.44 -0.41
C SER A 443 -39.69 -6.72 -0.71
N LYS A 444 -39.69 -5.99 -1.83
CA LYS A 444 -38.60 -5.26 -2.52
C LYS A 444 -38.05 -4.05 -1.73
N PRO A 445 -36.85 -3.52 -2.06
CA PRO A 445 -36.15 -2.52 -1.25
C PRO A 445 -36.44 -1.09 -1.70
N ALA A 446 -37.29 -0.37 -0.98
CA ALA A 446 -37.46 1.08 -1.17
C ALA A 446 -37.98 1.77 0.11
N ALA A 447 -37.46 1.45 1.28
CA ALA A 447 -37.85 2.14 2.53
C ALA A 447 -36.84 1.94 3.67
N ARG A 448 -35.55 2.28 3.47
CA ARG A 448 -34.55 2.22 4.56
C ARG A 448 -33.61 3.43 4.63
N ARG A 449 -34.03 4.60 4.12
CA ARG A 449 -33.32 5.88 4.35
C ARG A 449 -33.64 6.56 5.69
N GLY A 450 -34.64 6.08 6.44
CA GLY A 450 -35.10 6.72 7.69
C GLY A 450 -34.46 6.24 9.00
N LEU A 451 -33.78 5.07 9.02
CA LEU A 451 -33.33 4.46 10.27
C LEU A 451 -31.92 4.91 10.71
N VAL A 452 -31.08 5.34 9.76
CA VAL A 452 -29.70 5.80 10.03
C VAL A 452 -29.68 7.14 10.77
N ARG A 453 -30.71 7.98 10.58
CA ARG A 453 -30.81 9.30 11.24
C ARG A 453 -31.16 9.20 12.73
N ARG A 454 -31.81 8.12 13.19
CA ARG A 454 -32.27 7.98 14.59
C ARG A 454 -31.24 7.41 15.55
N LEU A 455 -30.24 6.66 15.06
CA LEU A 455 -29.16 6.14 15.90
C LEU A 455 -28.01 7.14 16.10
N PHE A 456 -27.83 8.11 15.20
CA PHE A 456 -26.77 9.13 15.31
C PHE A 456 -27.24 10.46 15.94
N CYS A 457 -28.55 10.77 15.98
CA CYS A 457 -29.04 12.01 16.62
C CYS A 457 -29.22 11.94 18.14
N ARG A 458 -29.00 10.80 18.81
CA ARG A 458 -29.14 10.69 20.28
C ARG A 458 -27.87 10.97 21.10
N TYR A 459 -26.73 11.18 20.45
CA TYR A 459 -25.44 11.45 21.12
C TYR A 459 -24.89 12.87 20.89
N ALA A 460 -25.64 13.74 20.22
CA ALA A 460 -25.31 15.16 20.04
C ALA A 460 -26.12 16.08 20.98
N SER A 461 -26.70 15.52 22.04
CA SER A 461 -27.44 16.25 23.07
C SER A 461 -27.20 15.59 24.44
N SER A 462 -25.94 15.63 24.87
CA SER A 462 -25.51 15.47 26.26
C SER A 462 -24.10 16.02 26.41
#